data_AF-A0A9D5AZM7-F1
#
_entry.id   AF-A0A9D5AZM7-F1
#
_cell.length_a   1.000
_cell.length_b   1.000
_cell.length_c   1.000
_cell.angle_alpha   90.00
_cell.angle_beta   90.00
_cell.angle_gamma   90.00
#
_symmetry.space_group_name_H-M   'P 1'
#
loop_
_entity.id
_entity.type
_entity.pdbx_description
1 polymer ?
#
loop_
_entity_poly.entity_id
_entity_poly.type
_entity_poly.pdbx_seq_one_letter_code
_entity_poly.pdbx_strand_id
1 'polypeptide(L)'
;MASDQENSQDANAPDDTSEKEITRGITIMKSIIRDRDKAVTYNVNWNADNQLIGSNAAKLASYIGTLVRMHIPITATRWSNKELGSAKDKIWTEILRSFNIEDTTIRKKYILQLAGKRHRGWRTFLTNKYLKDNEIFFVEYDPEYPVKYAIFITEEEWVAFVAQRRDENFKKVSATNRERASNPTYAYKKG
;
A
#
# COMPACT_ATOMS: atom_id res chain seq x y z
N MET A 1 30.76 22.41 68.96
CA MET A 1 29.42 22.88 68.55
C MET A 1 29.44 22.85 67.03
N ALA A 2 29.08 21.72 66.41
CA ALA A 2 27.70 21.37 66.03
C ALA A 2 27.10 22.49 65.15
N SER A 3 27.04 22.29 63.83
CA SER A 3 25.89 21.65 63.19
C SER A 3 26.08 21.54 61.67
N ASP A 4 25.71 20.38 61.16
CA ASP A 4 25.56 20.01 59.75
C ASP A 4 24.58 20.90 58.99
N GLN A 5 24.79 21.04 57.67
CA GLN A 5 23.75 20.75 56.68
C GLN A 5 24.33 20.68 55.25
N GLU A 6 24.28 19.47 54.69
CA GLU A 6 24.30 19.18 53.25
C GLU A 6 23.15 19.92 52.54
N ASN A 7 23.32 20.27 51.26
CA ASN A 7 22.48 19.73 50.20
C ASN A 7 23.05 20.04 48.81
N SER A 8 23.50 18.99 48.13
CA SER A 8 23.87 18.97 46.72
C SER A 8 22.64 19.17 45.84
N GLN A 9 22.73 20.04 44.84
CA GLN A 9 21.77 20.08 43.73
C GLN A 9 22.49 19.72 42.44
N ASP A 10 22.48 18.42 42.14
CA ASP A 10 22.76 17.86 40.83
C ASP A 10 21.56 18.19 39.93
N ALA A 11 21.80 18.99 38.89
CA ALA A 11 20.79 19.34 37.91
C ALA A 11 20.60 18.14 36.95
N ASN A 12 19.57 17.32 37.25
CA ASN A 12 19.06 16.30 36.34
C ASN A 12 18.62 16.96 35.02
N ALA A 13 19.40 16.74 33.96
CA ALA A 13 18.95 16.92 32.59
C ALA A 13 17.84 15.90 32.30
N PRO A 14 16.70 16.28 31.72
CA PRO A 14 15.68 15.31 31.35
C PRO A 14 16.20 14.50 30.16
N ASP A 15 16.45 13.21 30.42
CA ASP A 15 16.65 12.20 29.39
C ASP A 15 15.32 12.01 28.66
N ASP A 16 15.15 12.73 27.54
CA ASP A 16 14.09 12.48 26.56
C ASP A 16 14.44 11.20 25.78
N THR A 17 14.35 10.07 26.49
CA THR A 17 14.25 8.74 25.89
C THR A 17 12.81 8.49 25.47
N SER A 18 12.31 9.33 24.55
CA SER A 18 11.27 8.90 23.63
C SER A 18 11.89 7.82 22.75
N GLU A 19 11.74 6.56 23.16
CA GLU A 19 12.05 5.39 22.35
C GLU A 19 11.33 5.54 21.01
N LYS A 20 12.06 6.02 19.99
CA LYS A 20 11.54 6.13 18.63
C LYS A 20 11.26 4.72 18.17
N GLU A 21 9.99 4.34 18.24
CA GLU A 21 9.46 3.08 17.73
C GLU A 21 10.11 2.82 16.37
N ILE A 22 10.91 1.75 16.26
CA ILE A 22 11.64 1.42 15.03
C ILE A 22 10.61 0.99 13.99
N THR A 23 9.99 1.98 13.34
CA THR A 23 9.01 1.73 12.30
C THR A 23 9.76 1.41 11.02
N ARG A 24 9.49 0.22 10.47
CA ARG A 24 10.05 -0.16 9.17
C ARG A 24 9.70 0.91 8.14
N GLY A 25 10.72 1.35 7.41
CA GLY A 25 10.57 2.24 6.26
C GLY A 25 9.68 1.62 5.17
N ILE A 26 9.31 2.42 4.18
CA ILE A 26 8.55 1.92 3.03
C ILE A 26 9.38 0.90 2.25
N THR A 27 8.81 -0.27 1.97
CA THR A 27 9.39 -1.24 1.07
C THR A 27 9.26 -0.79 -0.40
N ILE A 28 10.38 -0.42 -1.01
CA ILE A 28 10.51 -0.07 -2.44
C ILE A 28 11.10 -1.24 -3.27
N MET A 29 11.45 -2.36 -2.63
CA MET A 29 12.06 -3.54 -3.27
C MET A 29 13.28 -3.22 -4.14
N LYS A 30 14.13 -2.28 -3.69
CA LYS A 30 15.37 -1.86 -4.37
C LYS A 30 16.34 -3.02 -4.68
N SER A 31 16.20 -4.18 -4.02
CA SER A 31 16.97 -5.38 -4.36
C SER A 31 16.65 -5.87 -5.77
N ILE A 32 15.38 -5.87 -6.19
CA ILE A 32 14.98 -6.31 -7.54
C ILE A 32 15.61 -5.41 -8.61
N ILE A 33 15.66 -4.10 -8.36
CA ILE A 33 16.31 -3.14 -9.26
C ILE A 33 17.81 -3.45 -9.36
N ARG A 34 18.49 -3.65 -8.23
CA ARG A 34 19.92 -4.01 -8.19
C ARG A 34 20.21 -5.36 -8.87
N ASP A 35 19.32 -6.33 -8.73
CA ASP A 35 19.44 -7.64 -9.36
C ASP A 35 19.27 -7.52 -10.88
N ARG A 36 18.28 -6.72 -11.33
CA ARG A 36 18.08 -6.40 -12.75
C ARG A 36 19.32 -5.73 -13.36
N ASP A 37 19.94 -4.79 -12.66
CA ASP A 37 21.15 -4.11 -13.13
C ASP A 37 22.36 -5.08 -13.23
N LYS A 38 22.31 -6.21 -12.51
CA LYS A 38 23.25 -7.34 -12.62
C LYS A 38 22.78 -8.44 -13.59
N ALA A 39 21.77 -8.17 -14.40
CA ALA A 39 21.13 -9.13 -15.31
C ALA A 39 20.57 -10.40 -14.62
N VAL A 40 20.26 -10.32 -13.32
CA VAL A 40 19.59 -11.40 -12.58
C VAL A 40 18.08 -11.27 -12.76
N THR A 41 17.45 -12.37 -13.19
CA THR A 41 16.00 -12.45 -13.35
C THR A 41 15.41 -13.57 -12.48
N TYR A 42 14.13 -13.42 -12.15
CA TYR A 42 13.41 -14.34 -11.28
C TYR A 42 12.45 -15.23 -12.07
N ASN A 43 12.66 -16.54 -12.03
CA ASN A 43 11.69 -17.49 -12.59
C ASN A 43 10.45 -17.58 -11.70
N VAL A 44 9.26 -17.59 -12.31
CA VAL A 44 7.98 -17.80 -11.63
C VAL A 44 7.27 -19.01 -12.19
N ASN A 45 6.60 -19.74 -11.30
CA ASN A 45 5.88 -20.95 -11.64
C ASN A 45 4.39 -20.65 -11.75
N TRP A 46 3.70 -21.43 -12.59
CA TRP A 46 2.29 -21.30 -12.88
C TRP A 46 1.59 -22.64 -12.70
N ASN A 47 0.37 -22.64 -12.16
CA ASN A 47 -0.47 -23.84 -12.15
C ASN A 47 -1.23 -24.01 -13.48
N ALA A 48 -2.02 -25.08 -13.60
CA ALA A 48 -2.83 -25.37 -14.80
C ALA A 48 -3.81 -24.23 -15.16
N ASP A 49 -4.25 -23.46 -14.16
CA ASP A 49 -5.17 -22.32 -14.33
C ASP A 49 -4.45 -20.99 -14.64
N ASN A 50 -3.15 -21.02 -14.96
CA ASN A 50 -2.32 -19.82 -15.17
C ASN A 50 -2.31 -18.86 -13.97
N GLN A 51 -2.32 -19.40 -12.75
CA GLN A 51 -2.12 -18.65 -11.52
C GLN A 51 -0.69 -18.84 -10.99
N LEU A 52 -0.14 -17.78 -10.39
CA LEU A 52 1.21 -17.80 -9.83
C LEU A 52 1.31 -18.75 -8.63
N ILE A 53 2.34 -19.60 -8.64
CA ILE A 53 2.67 -20.52 -7.54
C ILE A 53 4.17 -20.47 -7.22
N GLY A 54 4.54 -21.01 -6.05
CA GLY A 54 5.93 -21.15 -5.62
C GLY A 54 6.50 -19.91 -4.90
N SER A 55 7.78 -19.99 -4.55
CA SER A 55 8.46 -19.02 -3.67
C SER A 55 8.56 -17.61 -4.25
N ASN A 56 8.79 -17.49 -5.57
CA ASN A 56 8.88 -16.19 -6.24
C ASN A 56 7.52 -15.53 -6.49
N ALA A 57 6.40 -16.24 -6.32
CA ALA A 57 5.05 -15.66 -6.48
C ALA A 57 4.79 -14.55 -5.47
N ALA A 58 5.16 -14.74 -4.20
CA ALA A 58 5.02 -13.72 -3.16
C ALA A 58 5.94 -12.51 -3.41
N LYS A 59 7.16 -12.76 -3.90
CA LYS A 59 8.11 -11.71 -4.29
C LYS A 59 7.55 -10.86 -5.44
N LEU A 60 7.05 -11.51 -6.49
CA LEU A 60 6.39 -10.82 -7.62
C LEU A 60 5.16 -10.04 -7.15
N ALA A 61 4.30 -10.63 -6.32
CA ALA A 61 3.11 -9.95 -5.81
C ALA A 61 3.43 -8.68 -4.99
N SER A 62 4.54 -8.70 -4.25
CA SER A 62 5.05 -7.54 -3.50
C SER A 62 5.62 -6.47 -4.44
N TYR A 63 6.33 -6.90 -5.49
CA TYR A 63 6.90 -5.99 -6.49
C TYR A 63 5.80 -5.29 -7.29
N ILE A 64 4.77 -6.04 -7.72
CA ILE A 64 3.56 -5.49 -8.33
C ILE A 64 2.95 -4.40 -7.45
N GLY A 65 2.83 -4.63 -6.15
CA GLY A 65 2.31 -3.62 -5.22
C GLY A 65 3.15 -2.34 -5.18
N THR A 66 4.48 -2.46 -5.34
CA THR A 66 5.39 -1.31 -5.41
C THR A 66 5.21 -0.55 -6.71
N LEU A 67 5.21 -1.24 -7.86
CA LEU A 67 5.00 -0.64 -9.18
C LEU A 67 3.64 0.08 -9.28
N VAL A 68 2.60 -0.53 -8.71
CA VAL A 68 1.26 0.08 -8.64
C VAL A 68 1.28 1.40 -7.87
N ARG A 69 1.95 1.47 -6.72
CA ARG A 69 2.06 2.73 -5.96
C ARG A 69 2.85 3.79 -6.69
N MET A 70 3.83 3.42 -7.51
CA MET A 70 4.67 4.36 -8.27
C MET A 70 3.99 4.89 -9.52
N HIS A 71 3.13 4.10 -10.18
CA HIS A 71 2.63 4.43 -11.51
C HIS A 71 1.13 4.67 -11.60
N ILE A 72 0.35 4.26 -10.60
CA ILE A 72 -1.11 4.41 -10.62
C ILE A 72 -1.55 5.42 -9.57
N PRO A 73 -2.13 6.56 -9.98
CA PRO A 73 -2.65 7.57 -9.06
C PRO A 73 -3.65 6.99 -8.06
N ILE A 74 -3.62 7.45 -6.82
CA ILE A 74 -4.60 7.04 -5.80
C ILE A 74 -6.00 7.59 -6.09
N THR A 75 -6.09 8.65 -6.87
CA THR A 75 -7.33 9.27 -7.38
C THR A 75 -8.04 8.41 -8.43
N ALA A 76 -7.37 7.40 -9.00
CA ALA A 76 -7.97 6.51 -9.97
C ALA A 76 -9.03 5.60 -9.30
N THR A 77 -10.30 5.85 -9.55
CA THR A 77 -11.37 5.10 -8.87
C THR A 77 -11.58 3.69 -9.43
N ARG A 78 -11.52 3.53 -10.76
CA ARG A 78 -11.78 2.25 -11.44
C ARG A 78 -10.53 1.75 -12.14
N TRP A 79 -10.12 0.52 -11.83
CA TRP A 79 -9.01 -0.14 -12.51
C TRP A 79 -9.26 -0.31 -14.01
N SER A 80 -10.51 -0.43 -14.45
CA SER A 80 -10.86 -0.54 -15.87
C SER A 80 -10.77 0.77 -16.65
N ASN A 81 -10.38 1.90 -16.03
CA ASN A 81 -10.19 3.16 -16.75
C ASN A 81 -9.14 2.98 -17.86
N LYS A 82 -9.48 3.44 -19.07
CA LYS A 82 -8.65 3.39 -20.29
C LYS A 82 -7.44 4.31 -20.19
N GLU A 83 -7.57 5.44 -19.49
CA GLU A 83 -6.46 6.41 -19.28
C GLU A 83 -5.28 5.78 -18.53
N LEU A 84 -5.53 4.74 -17.73
CA LEU A 84 -4.48 3.98 -17.04
C LEU A 84 -3.71 3.03 -17.97
N GLY A 85 -4.04 2.95 -19.26
CA GLY A 85 -3.45 1.99 -20.20
C GLY A 85 -1.92 2.10 -20.24
N SER A 86 -1.39 3.30 -20.49
CA SER A 86 0.05 3.54 -20.55
C SER A 86 0.76 3.19 -19.24
N ALA A 87 0.16 3.49 -18.09
CA ALA A 87 0.72 3.16 -16.79
C ALA A 87 0.71 1.65 -16.51
N LYS A 88 -0.35 0.94 -16.92
CA LYS A 88 -0.42 -0.54 -16.82
C LYS A 88 0.61 -1.21 -17.72
N ASP A 89 0.83 -0.68 -18.91
CA ASP A 89 1.84 -1.20 -19.82
C ASP A 89 3.25 -0.98 -19.26
N LYS A 90 3.54 0.19 -18.65
CA LYS A 90 4.79 0.41 -17.91
C LYS A 90 4.99 -0.61 -16.79
N ILE A 91 3.95 -0.87 -15.98
CA ILE A 91 4.00 -1.91 -14.93
C ILE A 91 4.31 -3.28 -15.55
N TRP A 92 3.66 -3.63 -16.66
CA TRP A 92 3.91 -4.89 -17.36
C TRP A 92 5.35 -5.01 -17.84
N THR A 93 5.87 -3.98 -18.51
CA THR A 93 7.24 -3.94 -19.00
C THR A 93 8.27 -4.05 -17.87
N GLU A 94 8.07 -3.35 -16.74
CA GLU A 94 8.98 -3.45 -15.59
C GLU A 94 8.99 -4.83 -14.93
N ILE A 95 7.86 -5.54 -14.97
CA ILE A 95 7.77 -6.93 -14.50
C ILE A 95 8.56 -7.85 -15.42
N LEU A 96 8.36 -7.76 -16.75
CA LEU A 96 9.07 -8.60 -17.72
C LEU A 96 10.59 -8.41 -17.69
N ARG A 97 11.06 -7.21 -17.33
CA ARG A 97 12.51 -6.94 -17.15
C ARG A 97 13.13 -7.67 -15.96
N SER A 98 12.33 -7.97 -14.93
CA SER A 98 12.83 -8.49 -13.65
C SER A 98 12.45 -9.95 -13.41
N PHE A 99 11.39 -10.42 -14.06
CA PHE A 99 10.85 -11.77 -13.90
C PHE A 99 10.75 -12.46 -15.25
N ASN A 100 11.18 -13.70 -15.31
CA ASN A 100 11.05 -14.53 -16.50
C ASN A 100 9.60 -15.01 -16.62
N ILE A 101 8.82 -14.32 -17.45
CA ILE A 101 7.41 -14.58 -17.68
C ILE A 101 7.19 -14.59 -19.19
N GLU A 102 6.60 -15.66 -19.69
CA GLU A 102 6.13 -15.71 -21.07
C GLU A 102 5.06 -14.63 -21.32
N ASP A 103 5.25 -13.82 -22.35
CA ASP A 103 4.36 -12.72 -22.69
C ASP A 103 3.09 -13.22 -23.39
N THR A 104 2.20 -13.83 -22.60
CA THR A 104 0.89 -14.27 -23.05
C THR A 104 -0.21 -13.35 -22.52
N THR A 105 -1.24 -13.14 -23.33
CA THR A 105 -2.42 -12.35 -22.94
C THR A 105 -3.06 -12.84 -21.64
N ILE A 106 -3.04 -14.16 -21.38
CA ILE A 106 -3.60 -14.78 -20.18
C ILE A 106 -2.80 -14.38 -18.94
N ARG A 107 -1.47 -14.51 -18.97
CA ARG A 107 -0.60 -14.18 -17.83
C ARG A 107 -0.55 -12.68 -17.59
N LYS A 108 -0.47 -11.86 -18.65
CA LYS A 108 -0.59 -10.40 -18.55
C LYS A 108 -1.90 -10.00 -17.88
N LYS A 109 -3.02 -10.58 -18.30
CA LYS A 109 -4.34 -10.32 -17.69
C LYS A 109 -4.37 -10.68 -16.21
N TYR A 110 -3.88 -11.87 -15.83
CA TYR A 110 -3.82 -12.29 -14.42
C TYR A 110 -2.98 -11.32 -13.57
N ILE A 111 -1.79 -10.95 -14.04
CA ILE A 111 -0.89 -10.04 -13.32
C ILE A 111 -1.49 -8.65 -13.17
N LEU A 112 -2.11 -8.11 -14.23
CA LEU A 112 -2.80 -6.82 -14.16
C LEU A 112 -4.04 -6.87 -13.27
N GLN A 113 -4.74 -8.01 -13.17
CA GLN A 113 -5.80 -8.19 -12.17
C GLN A 113 -5.24 -8.15 -10.75
N LEU A 114 -4.10 -8.79 -10.50
CA LEU A 114 -3.41 -8.73 -9.22
C LEU A 114 -2.98 -7.30 -8.88
N ALA A 115 -2.45 -6.56 -9.86
CA ALA A 115 -2.12 -5.14 -9.73
C ALA A 115 -3.34 -4.30 -9.34
N GLY A 116 -4.49 -4.52 -9.99
CA GLY A 116 -5.74 -3.86 -9.62
C GLY A 116 -6.20 -4.17 -8.20
N LYS A 117 -6.04 -5.42 -7.74
CA LYS A 117 -6.31 -5.80 -6.33
C LYS A 117 -5.38 -5.07 -5.37
N ARG A 118 -4.08 -4.96 -5.69
CA ARG A 118 -3.10 -4.22 -4.89
C ARG A 118 -3.41 -2.72 -4.83
N HIS A 119 -3.82 -2.12 -5.95
CA HIS A 119 -4.24 -0.72 -5.99
C HIS A 119 -5.46 -0.45 -5.12
N ARG A 120 -6.49 -1.30 -5.22
CA ARG A 120 -7.68 -1.21 -4.37
C ARG A 120 -7.32 -1.34 -2.89
N GLY A 121 -6.51 -2.34 -2.55
CA GLY A 121 -6.03 -2.54 -1.17
C GLY A 121 -5.24 -1.35 -0.65
N TRP A 122 -4.38 -0.75 -1.48
CA TRP A 122 -3.62 0.45 -1.15
C TRP A 122 -4.52 1.65 -0.83
N ARG A 123 -5.50 1.93 -1.70
CA ARG A 123 -6.47 3.01 -1.45
C ARG A 123 -7.31 2.75 -0.19
N THR A 124 -7.73 1.50 0.06
CA THR A 124 -8.44 1.13 1.30
C THR A 124 -7.58 1.33 2.54
N PHE A 125 -6.31 0.94 2.49
CA PHE A 125 -5.37 1.15 3.60
C PHE A 125 -5.23 2.64 3.92
N LEU A 126 -5.02 3.49 2.92
CA LEU A 126 -4.92 4.94 3.12
C LEU A 126 -6.20 5.52 3.76
N THR A 127 -7.36 5.11 3.27
CA THR A 127 -8.64 5.52 3.85
C THR A 127 -8.78 5.10 5.30
N ASN A 128 -8.50 3.84 5.63
CA ASN A 128 -8.67 3.36 6.99
C ASN A 128 -7.64 3.94 7.95
N LYS A 129 -6.41 4.22 7.48
CA LYS A 129 -5.34 4.71 8.34
C LYS A 129 -5.43 6.21 8.62
N TYR A 130 -5.82 7.01 7.63
CA TYR A 130 -5.72 8.47 7.72
C TYR A 130 -7.07 9.19 7.69
N LEU A 131 -8.10 8.56 7.13
CA LEU A 131 -9.41 9.22 6.95
C LEU A 131 -10.47 8.69 7.90
N LYS A 132 -10.12 7.72 8.75
CA LYS A 132 -11.05 7.09 9.66
C LYS A 132 -10.48 7.00 11.06
N ASP A 133 -11.37 7.07 12.04
CA ASP A 133 -11.06 6.83 13.44
C ASP A 133 -10.98 5.33 13.76
N ASN A 134 -10.73 5.02 15.04
CA ASN A 134 -10.67 3.65 15.56
C ASN A 134 -12.00 2.89 15.43
N GLU A 135 -13.11 3.62 15.33
CA GLU A 135 -14.45 3.07 15.15
C GLU A 135 -14.82 2.93 13.65
N ILE A 136 -13.88 3.21 12.75
CA ILE A 136 -14.00 3.04 11.30
C ILE A 136 -15.00 4.07 10.70
N PHE A 137 -15.33 5.12 11.43
CA PHE A 137 -16.09 6.27 10.91
C PHE A 137 -15.16 7.26 10.23
N PHE A 138 -15.68 8.01 9.26
CA PHE A 138 -14.90 9.04 8.59
C PHE A 138 -14.72 10.23 9.52
N VAL A 139 -13.47 10.68 9.67
CA VAL A 139 -13.18 11.87 10.46
C VAL A 139 -13.68 13.12 9.76
N GLU A 140 -14.15 14.09 10.55
CA GLU A 140 -14.68 15.36 10.04
C GLU A 140 -13.58 16.40 9.77
N TYR A 141 -12.49 16.36 10.54
CA TYR A 141 -11.35 17.25 10.35
C TYR A 141 -10.55 16.90 9.10
N ASP A 142 -9.80 17.88 8.58
CA ASP A 142 -8.92 17.70 7.44
C ASP A 142 -7.72 16.81 7.79
N PRO A 143 -7.60 15.64 7.15
CA PRO A 143 -6.58 14.66 7.50
C PRO A 143 -5.22 15.14 7.01
N GLU A 144 -4.21 14.97 7.86
CA GLU A 144 -2.84 15.32 7.52
C GLU A 144 -2.35 14.57 6.27
N TYR A 145 -1.59 15.27 5.43
CA TYR A 145 -0.93 14.67 4.28
C TYR A 145 0.05 13.59 4.74
N PRO A 146 -0.02 12.37 4.19
CA PRO A 146 0.80 11.28 4.68
C PRO A 146 2.23 11.39 4.15
N VAL A 147 3.05 12.24 4.78
CA VAL A 147 4.45 12.56 4.39
C VAL A 147 5.29 11.31 4.14
N LYS A 148 5.06 10.24 4.90
CA LYS A 148 5.69 8.93 4.70
C LYS A 148 5.60 8.48 3.23
N TYR A 149 4.48 8.70 2.56
CA TYR A 149 4.20 8.26 1.19
C TYR A 149 4.38 9.37 0.13
N ALA A 150 5.07 10.47 0.45
CA ALA A 150 5.26 11.59 -0.47
C ALA A 150 6.00 11.22 -1.77
N ILE A 151 6.79 10.14 -1.75
CA ILE A 151 7.43 9.59 -2.95
C ILE A 151 6.44 8.98 -3.97
N PHE A 152 5.18 8.74 -3.58
CA PHE A 152 4.16 8.08 -4.41
C PHE A 152 2.91 8.91 -4.64
N ILE A 153 2.65 9.90 -3.78
CA ILE A 153 1.38 10.64 -3.73
C ILE A 153 1.75 12.11 -3.59
N THR A 154 1.34 12.96 -4.51
CA THR A 154 1.53 14.41 -4.34
C THR A 154 0.49 15.00 -3.37
N GLU A 155 0.72 16.21 -2.87
CA GLU A 155 -0.27 16.88 -2.01
C GLU A 155 -1.59 17.13 -2.75
N GLU A 156 -1.53 17.50 -4.02
CA GLU A 156 -2.71 17.71 -4.85
C GLU A 156 -3.49 16.41 -5.06
N GLU A 157 -2.78 15.29 -5.33
CA GLU A 157 -3.40 13.97 -5.42
C GLU A 157 -4.04 13.54 -4.10
N TRP A 158 -3.42 13.87 -2.97
CA TRP A 158 -3.97 13.60 -1.64
C TRP A 158 -5.27 14.35 -1.41
N VAL A 159 -5.28 15.66 -1.64
CA VAL A 159 -6.49 16.50 -1.50
C VAL A 159 -7.62 15.98 -2.38
N ALA A 160 -7.33 15.68 -3.65
CA ALA A 160 -8.31 15.09 -4.57
C ALA A 160 -8.82 13.72 -4.08
N PHE A 161 -7.95 12.89 -3.53
CA PHE A 161 -8.34 11.60 -2.96
C PHE A 161 -9.22 11.75 -1.72
N VAL A 162 -8.91 12.68 -0.81
CA VAL A 162 -9.74 12.98 0.37
C VAL A 162 -11.14 13.43 -0.06
N ALA A 163 -11.22 14.34 -1.02
CA ALA A 163 -12.50 14.81 -1.57
C ALA A 163 -13.34 13.65 -2.14
N GLN A 164 -12.73 12.75 -2.93
CA GLN A 164 -13.40 11.55 -3.45
C GLN A 164 -13.95 10.63 -2.35
N ARG A 165 -13.27 10.54 -1.20
CA ARG A 165 -13.69 9.69 -0.08
C ARG A 165 -14.72 10.34 0.82
N ARG A 166 -14.79 11.66 0.83
CA ARG A 166 -15.79 12.44 1.55
C ARG A 166 -17.11 12.57 0.82
N ASP A 167 -17.13 12.32 -0.49
CA ASP A 167 -18.34 12.25 -1.30
C ASP A 167 -19.43 11.39 -0.63
N GLU A 168 -20.64 11.94 -0.53
CA GLU A 168 -21.74 11.28 0.18
C GLU A 168 -22.14 9.96 -0.47
N ASN A 169 -22.11 9.91 -1.81
CA ASN A 169 -22.45 8.69 -2.54
C ASN A 169 -21.40 7.60 -2.26
N PHE A 170 -20.11 7.97 -2.20
CA PHE A 170 -19.07 7.06 -1.75
C PHE A 170 -19.33 6.55 -0.32
N LYS A 171 -19.63 7.43 0.64
CA LYS A 171 -19.91 7.04 2.04
C LYS A 171 -21.09 6.08 2.13
N LYS A 172 -22.20 6.36 1.41
CA LYS A 172 -23.39 5.50 1.33
C LYS A 172 -23.05 4.11 0.81
N VAL A 173 -22.39 4.04 -0.35
CA VAL A 173 -21.96 2.75 -0.95
C VAL A 173 -21.00 1.99 -0.03
N SER A 174 -20.09 2.70 0.64
CA SER A 174 -19.16 2.08 1.61
C SER A 174 -19.90 1.48 2.81
N ALA A 175 -20.91 2.17 3.34
CA ALA A 175 -21.70 1.67 4.47
C ALA A 175 -22.51 0.42 4.07
N THR A 176 -23.20 0.45 2.94
CA THR A 176 -23.94 -0.71 2.41
C THR A 176 -23.02 -1.92 2.18
N ASN A 177 -21.83 -1.71 1.62
CA ASN A 177 -20.89 -2.81 1.38
C ASN A 177 -20.35 -3.41 2.70
N ARG A 178 -20.17 -2.60 3.74
CA ARG A 178 -19.77 -3.07 5.07
C ARG A 178 -20.86 -3.90 5.74
N GLU A 179 -22.11 -3.48 5.63
CA GLU A 179 -23.27 -4.23 6.11
C GLU A 179 -23.37 -5.61 5.41
N ARG A 180 -23.26 -5.63 4.08
CA ARG A 180 -23.22 -6.88 3.29
C ARG A 180 -22.06 -7.81 3.69
N ALA A 181 -20.89 -7.25 3.98
CA ALA A 181 -19.73 -8.03 4.40
C ALA A 181 -19.89 -8.61 5.81
N SER A 182 -20.65 -7.93 6.68
CA SER A 182 -20.95 -8.39 8.05
C SER A 182 -22.03 -9.48 8.06
N ASN A 183 -22.91 -9.49 7.06
CA ASN A 183 -24.00 -10.46 6.89
C ASN A 183 -23.84 -11.26 5.58
N PRO A 184 -22.80 -12.09 5.42
CA PRO A 184 -22.56 -12.80 4.17
C PRO A 184 -23.64 -13.86 3.93
N THR A 185 -24.30 -13.80 2.77
CA THR A 185 -25.34 -14.78 2.36
C THR A 185 -24.80 -16.20 2.21
N TYR A 186 -23.50 -16.34 1.93
CA TYR A 186 -22.84 -17.63 1.76
C TYR A 186 -21.60 -17.72 2.65
N ALA A 187 -21.41 -18.87 3.29
CA ALA A 187 -20.19 -19.14 4.04
C ALA A 187 -18.96 -19.08 3.10
N TYR A 188 -17.93 -18.36 3.53
CA TYR A 188 -16.67 -18.32 2.79
C TYR A 188 -16.04 -19.72 2.74
N LYS A 189 -15.78 -20.24 1.54
CA LYS A 189 -14.93 -21.42 1.38
C LYS A 189 -13.52 -21.04 1.85
N LYS A 190 -13.06 -21.61 2.96
CA LYS A 190 -11.65 -21.64 3.32
C LYS A 190 -10.92 -22.45 2.25
N GLY A 191 -10.11 -21.76 1.45
CA GLY A 191 -9.15 -22.38 0.54
C GLY A 191 -7.83 -22.61 1.23
#